data_AF-A0A7V9U922-F1
#
_entry.id   AF-A0A7V9U922-F1
#
_cell.length_a   1.000
_cell.length_b   1.000
_cell.length_c   1.000
_cell.angle_alpha   90.00
_cell.angle_beta   90.00
_cell.angle_gamma   90.00
#
_symmetry.space_group_name_H-M   'P 1'
#
loop_
_entity.id
_entity.type
_entity.pdbx_description
1 polymer ?
#
loop_
_entity_poly.entity_id
_entity_poly.type
_entity_poly.pdbx_seq_one_letter_code
_entity_poly.pdbx_strand_id
1 'polypeptide(L)'
;PAPAPAPAPAPAPAPAPAPAPAPAPAPAPAPAPAPAPAPAPAPAPAPAPAPAPAPTPAPASGRGSVAASYALAQVGDSYVYGAAGPDSFDCSGLTMAAWAAAGVSIPHSSSMQTEVGTPVSVSSLMPGDLVFYYSPISHVGIYIGNGQIVHAANPSLPVEVVPLTSMPISMAVRVG
;
A
#
# COMPACT_ATOMS: atom_id res chain seq x y z
N PRO A 1 -16.15 -86.52 1.84
CA PRO A 1 -16.86 -85.25 2.12
C PRO A 1 -17.70 -84.83 0.90
N ALA A 2 -19.02 -84.93 1.01
CA ALA A 2 -19.98 -84.46 0.01
C ALA A 2 -20.67 -83.19 0.54
N PRO A 3 -20.95 -82.18 -0.31
CA PRO A 3 -21.54 -80.92 0.11
C PRO A 3 -23.00 -81.09 0.55
N ALA A 4 -23.38 -80.37 1.61
CA ALA A 4 -24.75 -80.34 2.13
C ALA A 4 -25.69 -79.59 1.17
N PRO A 5 -26.96 -80.02 1.05
CA PRO A 5 -27.95 -79.41 0.16
C PRO A 5 -28.40 -78.03 0.66
N ALA A 6 -28.69 -77.14 -0.29
CA ALA A 6 -29.18 -75.79 -0.03
C ALA A 6 -30.61 -75.79 0.57
N PRO A 7 -30.94 -74.86 1.49
CA PRO A 7 -32.31 -74.72 2.00
C PRO A 7 -33.30 -74.22 0.95
N ALA A 8 -34.54 -74.68 1.05
CA ALA A 8 -35.66 -74.28 0.20
C ALA A 8 -36.09 -72.81 0.41
N PRO A 9 -36.66 -72.15 -0.62
CA PRO A 9 -37.11 -70.77 -0.51
C PRO A 9 -38.35 -70.64 0.39
N ALA A 10 -38.39 -69.57 1.20
CA ALA A 10 -39.52 -69.22 2.06
C ALA A 10 -40.73 -68.71 1.25
N PRO A 11 -41.97 -68.93 1.74
CA PRO A 11 -43.19 -68.48 1.07
C PRO A 11 -43.32 -66.94 1.08
N ALA A 12 -43.93 -66.40 0.03
CA ALA A 12 -44.18 -64.96 -0.11
C ALA A 12 -45.23 -64.47 0.90
N PRO A 13 -45.02 -63.28 1.52
CA PRO A 13 -45.99 -62.69 2.44
C PRO A 13 -47.26 -62.20 1.72
N ALA A 14 -48.41 -62.28 2.42
CA ALA A 14 -49.70 -61.81 1.93
C ALA A 14 -49.76 -60.27 1.79
N PRO A 15 -50.62 -59.71 0.91
CA PRO A 15 -50.72 -58.27 0.73
C PRO A 15 -51.33 -57.59 1.97
N ALA A 16 -50.72 -56.47 2.39
CA ALA A 16 -51.24 -55.64 3.47
C ALA A 16 -52.54 -54.92 3.05
N PRO A 17 -53.46 -54.60 4.00
CA PRO A 17 -54.65 -53.80 3.72
C PRO A 17 -54.29 -52.41 3.22
N ALA A 18 -55.07 -51.88 2.28
CA ALA A 18 -54.90 -50.52 1.78
C ALA A 18 -55.19 -49.47 2.89
N PRO A 19 -54.41 -48.40 3.00
CA PRO A 19 -54.64 -47.33 3.98
C PRO A 19 -55.97 -46.60 3.74
N ALA A 20 -56.63 -46.16 4.81
CA ALA A 20 -57.77 -45.25 4.73
C ALA A 20 -57.35 -43.89 4.13
N PRO A 21 -58.24 -43.19 3.40
CA PRO A 21 -57.93 -41.87 2.84
C PRO A 21 -57.62 -40.86 3.94
N ALA A 22 -56.53 -40.10 3.77
CA ALA A 22 -56.15 -39.03 4.68
C ALA A 22 -57.20 -37.89 4.68
N PRO A 23 -57.42 -37.18 5.80
CA PRO A 23 -58.25 -35.99 5.84
C PRO A 23 -57.75 -34.92 4.86
N ALA A 24 -58.67 -34.19 4.23
CA ALA A 24 -58.32 -33.09 3.35
C ALA A 24 -57.53 -31.99 4.12
N PRO A 25 -56.52 -31.36 3.51
CA PRO A 25 -55.75 -30.30 4.15
C PRO A 25 -56.63 -29.11 4.53
N ALA A 26 -56.39 -28.52 5.70
CA ALA A 26 -57.00 -27.24 6.06
C ALA A 26 -56.56 -26.13 5.08
N PRO A 27 -57.41 -25.12 4.81
CA PRO A 27 -57.03 -23.99 3.97
C PRO A 27 -55.80 -23.27 4.52
N ALA A 28 -54.87 -22.91 3.65
CA ALA A 28 -53.67 -22.16 4.02
C ALA A 28 -54.05 -20.78 4.60
N PRO A 29 -53.31 -20.27 5.61
CA PRO A 29 -53.49 -18.91 6.10
C PRO A 29 -53.31 -17.89 4.96
N ALA A 30 -54.08 -16.80 4.98
CA ALA A 30 -53.88 -15.69 4.06
C ALA A 30 -52.46 -15.11 4.19
N PRO A 31 -51.83 -14.65 3.09
CA PRO A 31 -50.50 -14.04 3.15
C PRO A 31 -50.49 -12.83 4.09
N ALA A 32 -49.44 -12.70 4.90
CA ALA A 32 -49.21 -11.50 5.69
C ALA A 32 -49.04 -10.28 4.75
N PRO A 33 -49.45 -9.06 5.18
CA PRO A 33 -49.20 -7.85 4.42
C PRO A 33 -47.70 -7.68 4.14
N ALA A 34 -47.36 -7.22 2.94
CA ALA A 34 -45.98 -6.93 2.58
C ALA A 34 -45.38 -5.88 3.53
N PRO A 35 -44.09 -5.97 3.89
CA PRO A 35 -43.41 -4.94 4.66
C PRO A 35 -43.50 -3.58 3.95
N ALA A 36 -43.70 -2.51 4.72
CA ALA A 36 -43.62 -1.16 4.18
C ALA A 36 -42.24 -0.92 3.55
N PRO A 37 -42.13 -0.14 2.46
CA PRO A 37 -40.84 0.22 1.87
C PRO A 37 -39.93 0.86 2.91
N ALA A 38 -38.66 0.46 2.94
CA ALA A 38 -37.66 1.12 3.76
C ALA A 38 -37.54 2.60 3.37
N PRO A 39 -37.27 3.52 4.32
CA PRO A 39 -36.98 4.90 4.00
C PRO A 39 -35.83 4.99 2.98
N ALA A 40 -35.94 5.91 2.02
CA ALA A 40 -34.87 6.17 1.07
C ALA A 40 -33.57 6.56 1.82
N PRO A 41 -32.38 6.15 1.32
CA PRO A 41 -31.12 6.60 1.89
C PRO A 41 -31.06 8.12 1.94
N ALA A 42 -30.57 8.68 3.04
CA ALA A 42 -30.29 10.11 3.13
C ALA A 42 -29.30 10.52 2.02
N PRO A 43 -29.42 11.74 1.46
CA PRO A 43 -28.45 12.24 0.49
C PRO A 43 -27.04 12.15 1.06
N ALA A 44 -26.10 11.63 0.26
CA ALA A 44 -24.69 11.64 0.62
C ALA A 44 -24.23 13.08 0.87
N PRO A 45 -23.33 13.32 1.85
CA PRO A 45 -22.72 14.64 2.04
C PRO A 45 -22.09 15.11 0.72
N ALA A 46 -22.27 16.40 0.40
CA ALA A 46 -21.59 16.99 -0.74
C ALA A 46 -20.08 16.79 -0.63
N PRO A 47 -19.34 16.59 -1.74
CA PRO A 47 -17.89 16.51 -1.72
C PRO A 47 -17.31 17.73 -1.01
N ALA A 48 -16.39 17.50 -0.08
CA ALA A 48 -15.61 18.58 0.51
C ALA A 48 -14.92 19.37 -0.63
N PRO A 49 -14.76 20.70 -0.50
CA PRO A 49 -14.00 21.48 -1.47
C PRO A 49 -12.63 20.84 -1.70
N ALA A 50 -12.25 20.67 -2.97
CA ALA A 50 -10.92 20.23 -3.33
C ALA A 50 -9.88 21.11 -2.61
N PRO A 51 -8.78 20.54 -2.07
CA PRO A 51 -7.71 21.33 -1.49
C PRO A 51 -7.29 22.42 -2.49
N ALA A 52 -7.10 23.64 -2.00
CA ALA A 52 -6.50 24.70 -2.80
C ALA A 52 -5.17 24.20 -3.38
N PRO A 53 -4.78 24.64 -4.60
CA PRO A 53 -3.47 24.33 -5.14
C PRO A 53 -2.40 24.61 -4.09
N ALA A 54 -1.53 23.64 -3.84
CA ALA A 54 -0.39 23.84 -2.95
C ALA A 54 0.37 25.10 -3.41
N PRO A 55 0.87 25.94 -2.48
CA PRO A 55 1.70 27.06 -2.87
C PRO A 55 2.86 26.52 -3.70
N THR A 56 3.06 27.12 -4.87
CA THR A 56 4.22 26.85 -5.72
C THR A 56 5.46 27.00 -4.85
N PRO A 57 6.35 26.00 -4.75
CA PRO A 57 7.58 26.15 -3.98
C PRO A 57 8.26 27.45 -4.41
N ALA A 58 8.67 28.25 -3.42
CA ALA A 58 9.51 29.42 -3.69
C ALA A 58 10.66 28.99 -4.61
N PRO A 59 11.07 29.81 -5.59
CA PRO A 59 12.15 29.45 -6.51
C PRO A 59 13.37 29.13 -5.67
N ALA A 60 13.68 27.85 -5.59
CA ALA A 60 14.67 27.37 -4.66
C ALA A 60 16.03 27.61 -5.34
N SER A 61 16.64 28.74 -5.05
CA SER A 61 17.96 29.08 -5.56
C SER A 61 18.99 28.25 -4.80
N GLY A 62 19.39 27.09 -5.33
CA GLY A 62 20.44 26.27 -4.72
C GLY A 62 20.48 24.82 -5.22
N ARG A 63 21.58 24.12 -4.94
CA ARG A 63 21.80 22.73 -5.38
C ARG A 63 20.78 21.75 -4.80
N GLY A 64 20.44 21.89 -3.52
CA GLY A 64 19.44 21.03 -2.87
C GLY A 64 18.07 21.04 -3.57
N SER A 65 17.66 22.18 -4.14
CA SER A 65 16.42 22.25 -4.91
C SER A 65 16.43 21.46 -6.21
N VAL A 66 17.58 21.44 -6.88
CA VAL A 66 17.79 20.69 -8.12
C VAL A 66 17.72 19.21 -7.79
N ALA A 67 18.36 18.78 -6.71
CA ALA A 67 18.27 17.41 -6.23
C ALA A 67 16.84 17.01 -5.86
N ALA A 68 16.13 17.84 -5.09
CA ALA A 68 14.72 17.59 -4.74
C ALA A 68 13.82 17.50 -5.98
N SER A 69 14.01 18.40 -6.96
CA SER A 69 13.25 18.41 -8.21
C SER A 69 13.56 17.19 -9.09
N TYR A 70 14.82 16.77 -9.14
CA TYR A 70 15.21 15.55 -9.85
C TYR A 70 14.52 14.33 -9.26
N ALA A 71 14.55 14.18 -7.92
CA ALA A 71 13.92 13.04 -7.25
C ALA A 71 12.40 13.02 -7.46
N LEU A 72 11.75 14.19 -7.39
CA LEU A 72 10.32 14.31 -7.72
C LEU A 72 9.99 13.85 -9.14
N ALA A 73 10.89 14.10 -10.10
CA ALA A 73 10.70 13.65 -11.48
C ALA A 73 10.81 12.12 -11.66
N GLN A 74 11.38 11.41 -10.69
CA GLN A 74 11.50 9.94 -10.72
C GLN A 74 10.33 9.23 -10.03
N VAL A 75 9.37 9.96 -9.45
CA VAL A 75 8.22 9.36 -8.79
C VAL A 75 7.44 8.49 -9.76
N GLY A 76 7.25 7.22 -9.42
CA GLY A 76 6.67 6.19 -10.28
C GLY A 76 7.69 5.19 -10.83
N ASP A 77 8.98 5.51 -10.82
CA ASP A 77 10.02 4.60 -11.32
C ASP A 77 10.17 3.36 -10.44
N SER A 78 10.66 2.27 -11.02
CA SER A 78 10.73 0.98 -10.32
C SER A 78 11.87 0.94 -9.32
N TYR A 79 11.66 0.26 -8.19
CA TYR A 79 12.77 -0.07 -7.30
C TYR A 79 13.58 -1.23 -7.85
N VAL A 80 14.91 -1.06 -7.95
CA VAL A 80 15.87 -2.14 -8.23
C VAL A 80 17.08 -1.97 -7.33
N TYR A 81 17.41 -3.02 -6.57
CA TYR A 81 18.57 -3.00 -5.67
C TYR A 81 19.87 -2.75 -6.45
N GLY A 82 20.65 -1.75 -6.04
CA GLY A 82 21.88 -1.34 -6.70
C GLY A 82 21.68 -0.41 -7.91
N ALA A 83 20.45 -0.04 -8.25
CA ALA A 83 20.18 0.84 -9.40
C ALA A 83 20.29 2.33 -9.04
N ALA A 84 20.71 3.13 -10.03
CA ALA A 84 20.89 4.58 -9.91
C ALA A 84 20.39 5.34 -11.16
N GLY A 85 19.32 4.82 -11.78
CA GLY A 85 18.61 5.46 -12.87
C GLY A 85 19.02 5.02 -14.29
N PRO A 86 18.41 5.66 -15.32
CA PRO A 86 17.37 6.67 -15.15
C PRO A 86 15.99 6.08 -14.82
N ASP A 87 15.71 4.82 -15.17
CA ASP A 87 14.33 4.27 -15.07
C ASP A 87 14.09 3.40 -13.81
N SER A 88 15.12 3.23 -12.97
CA SER A 88 15.02 2.44 -11.74
C SER A 88 16.06 2.83 -10.71
N PHE A 89 15.71 2.72 -9.43
CA PHE A 89 16.54 3.21 -8.34
C PHE A 89 16.48 2.30 -7.10
N ASP A 90 17.56 2.27 -6.32
CA ASP A 90 17.45 2.01 -4.88
C ASP A 90 17.48 3.31 -4.08
N CYS A 91 17.38 3.21 -2.75
CA CYS A 91 17.29 4.39 -1.88
C CYS A 91 18.49 5.35 -2.04
N SER A 92 19.71 4.81 -1.98
CA SER A 92 20.94 5.59 -2.10
C SER A 92 21.29 5.95 -3.54
N GLY A 93 20.86 5.16 -4.51
CA GLY A 93 21.02 5.43 -5.94
C GLY A 93 20.15 6.58 -6.40
N LEU A 94 18.91 6.69 -5.89
CA LEU A 94 18.03 7.84 -6.13
C LEU A 94 18.65 9.14 -5.61
N THR A 95 19.13 9.15 -4.36
CA THR A 95 19.74 10.34 -3.76
C THR A 95 21.06 10.69 -4.45
N MET A 96 21.85 9.68 -4.85
CA MET A 96 23.06 9.87 -5.63
C MET A 96 22.79 10.54 -6.97
N ALA A 97 21.82 10.02 -7.73
CA ALA A 97 21.43 10.59 -9.02
C ALA A 97 20.86 12.02 -8.88
N ALA A 98 20.05 12.25 -7.84
CA ALA A 98 19.51 13.58 -7.52
C ALA A 98 20.61 14.61 -7.27
N TRP A 99 21.58 14.30 -6.41
CA TRP A 99 22.69 15.20 -6.13
C TRP A 99 23.67 15.32 -7.31
N ALA A 100 23.83 14.27 -8.11
CA ALA A 100 24.60 14.33 -9.35
C ALA A 100 23.99 15.32 -10.36
N ALA A 101 22.66 15.38 -10.47
CA ALA A 101 21.96 16.39 -11.28
C ALA A 101 22.20 17.83 -10.76
N ALA A 102 22.48 17.98 -9.47
CA ALA A 102 22.88 19.24 -8.84
C ALA A 102 24.40 19.50 -8.87
N GLY A 103 25.17 18.64 -9.55
CA GLY A 103 26.63 18.76 -9.69
C GLY A 103 27.43 18.32 -8.46
N VAL A 104 26.86 17.48 -7.60
CA VAL A 104 27.52 16.94 -6.40
C VAL A 104 27.52 15.42 -6.42
N SER A 105 28.71 14.82 -6.41
CA SER A 105 28.85 13.37 -6.30
C SER A 105 28.79 12.94 -4.83
N ILE A 106 27.93 11.97 -4.53
CA ILE A 106 27.82 11.31 -3.22
C ILE A 106 27.91 9.79 -3.40
N PRO A 107 28.27 9.00 -2.37
CA PRO A 107 28.46 7.57 -2.52
C PRO A 107 27.13 6.83 -2.72
N HIS A 108 27.14 5.70 -3.43
CA HIS A 108 26.00 4.78 -3.57
C HIS A 108 25.88 3.87 -2.34
N SER A 109 25.63 4.46 -1.18
CA SER A 109 25.37 3.73 0.07
C SER A 109 24.69 4.65 1.08
N SER A 110 23.57 4.21 1.64
CA SER A 110 22.85 4.99 2.66
C SER A 110 23.70 5.24 3.90
N SER A 111 24.55 4.30 4.31
CA SER A 111 25.45 4.47 5.46
C SER A 111 26.59 5.43 5.18
N MET A 112 27.19 5.40 3.99
CA MET A 112 28.26 6.37 3.65
C MET A 112 27.70 7.77 3.40
N GLN A 113 26.45 7.88 2.97
CA GLN A 113 25.79 9.17 2.77
C GLN A 113 25.53 9.92 4.09
N THR A 114 25.56 9.27 5.25
CA THR A 114 25.43 9.97 6.54
C THR A 114 26.61 10.91 6.82
N GLU A 115 27.72 10.71 6.13
CA GLU A 115 28.94 11.51 6.24
C GLU A 115 29.01 12.60 5.17
N VAL A 116 28.03 12.69 4.27
CA VAL A 116 28.01 13.73 3.23
C VAL A 116 27.42 15.04 3.75
N GLY A 117 28.29 16.01 4.01
CA GLY A 117 27.90 17.36 4.41
C GLY A 117 27.71 17.53 5.91
N THR A 118 26.76 18.37 6.32
CA THR A 118 26.59 18.78 7.72
C THR A 118 25.31 18.22 8.35
N PRO A 119 25.36 17.66 9.57
CA PRO A 119 24.16 17.25 10.28
C PRO A 119 23.16 18.40 10.45
N VAL A 120 21.88 18.11 10.26
CA VAL A 120 20.79 19.09 10.37
C VAL A 120 19.67 18.56 11.25
N SER A 121 19.07 19.42 12.06
CA SER A 121 17.89 19.05 12.83
C SER A 121 16.67 18.88 11.91
N VAL A 122 15.77 17.97 12.26
CA VAL A 122 14.54 17.71 11.49
C VAL A 122 13.70 18.99 11.33
N SER A 123 13.70 19.87 12.33
CA SER A 123 13.00 21.17 12.29
C SER A 123 13.60 22.18 11.31
N SER A 124 14.82 21.95 10.82
CA SER A 124 15.57 22.88 9.97
C SER A 124 15.77 22.33 8.55
N LEU A 125 15.03 21.28 8.20
CA LEU A 125 15.14 20.63 6.89
C LEU A 125 14.77 21.59 5.76
N MET A 126 15.57 21.55 4.70
CA MET A 126 15.40 22.29 3.45
C MET A 126 15.36 21.30 2.28
N PRO A 127 14.64 21.62 1.19
CA PRO A 127 14.62 20.76 0.01
C PRO A 127 16.04 20.39 -0.45
N GLY A 128 16.27 19.08 -0.57
CA GLY A 128 17.57 18.49 -0.90
C GLY A 128 18.25 17.78 0.28
N ASP A 129 17.93 18.14 1.53
CA ASP A 129 18.51 17.47 2.70
C ASP A 129 18.20 15.96 2.66
N LEU A 130 19.21 15.15 2.97
CA LEU A 130 19.06 13.69 3.04
C LEU A 130 18.57 13.30 4.42
N VAL A 131 17.54 12.45 4.47
CA VAL A 131 16.94 11.95 5.71
C VAL A 131 17.18 10.45 5.79
N PHE A 132 17.78 10.02 6.89
CA PHE A 132 18.16 8.63 7.13
C PHE A 132 17.24 7.99 8.14
N TYR A 133 16.90 6.73 7.89
CA TYR A 133 15.91 5.98 8.67
C TYR A 133 16.51 4.69 9.25
N TYR A 134 15.90 4.25 10.35
CA TYR A 134 16.22 3.03 11.11
C TYR A 134 17.59 3.02 11.81
N SER A 135 17.74 2.13 12.79
CA SER A 135 18.98 1.90 13.54
C SER A 135 19.28 0.40 13.57
N PRO A 136 20.34 -0.08 12.89
CA PRO A 136 21.30 0.68 12.07
C PRO A 136 20.65 1.31 10.82
N ILE A 137 21.31 2.33 10.25
CA ILE A 137 20.83 3.03 9.06
C ILE A 137 20.80 2.06 7.88
N SER A 138 19.61 1.86 7.33
CA SER A 138 19.37 0.95 6.20
C SER A 138 18.67 1.64 5.03
N HIS A 139 18.15 2.85 5.24
CA HIS A 139 17.34 3.55 4.25
C HIS A 139 17.58 5.06 4.27
N VAL A 140 17.47 5.68 3.11
CA VAL A 140 17.62 7.12 2.91
C VAL A 140 16.55 7.65 1.96
N GLY A 141 16.08 8.86 2.20
CA GLY A 141 15.24 9.63 1.29
C GLY A 141 15.72 11.07 1.18
N ILE A 142 15.18 11.80 0.22
CA ILE A 142 15.50 13.22 0.01
C ILE A 142 14.29 14.09 0.39
N TYR A 143 14.51 15.08 1.25
CA TYR A 143 13.46 16.00 1.68
C TYR A 143 13.09 16.95 0.53
N ILE A 144 11.79 17.15 0.31
CA ILE A 144 11.27 17.97 -0.78
C ILE A 144 10.48 19.19 -0.29
N GLY A 145 10.48 19.45 1.02
CA GLY A 145 9.65 20.48 1.64
C GLY A 145 8.31 19.94 2.15
N ASN A 146 7.58 20.80 2.87
CA ASN A 146 6.23 20.52 3.37
C ASN A 146 6.09 19.23 4.21
N GLY A 147 7.15 18.83 4.92
CA GLY A 147 7.11 17.60 5.72
C GLY A 147 7.08 16.32 4.88
N GLN A 148 7.56 16.36 3.64
CA GLN A 148 7.54 15.22 2.71
C GLN A 148 8.95 14.86 2.24
N ILE A 149 9.12 13.58 1.89
CA ILE A 149 10.33 13.04 1.27
C ILE A 149 9.97 12.28 -0.02
N VAL A 150 10.95 12.15 -0.91
CA VAL A 150 10.94 11.16 -1.99
C VAL A 150 11.93 10.06 -1.64
N HIS A 151 11.55 8.80 -1.87
CA HIS A 151 12.42 7.65 -1.67
C HIS A 151 12.07 6.48 -2.59
N ALA A 152 13.02 5.57 -2.76
CA ALA A 152 12.83 4.25 -3.35
C ALA A 152 12.95 3.21 -2.21
N ALA A 153 11.83 2.68 -1.72
CA ALA A 153 11.80 1.94 -0.46
C ALA A 153 12.26 0.48 -0.59
N ASN A 154 11.65 -0.26 -1.53
CA ASN A 154 11.81 -1.70 -1.68
C ASN A 154 11.17 -2.17 -3.00
N PRO A 155 11.41 -3.42 -3.44
CA PRO A 155 10.92 -3.93 -4.73
C PRO A 155 9.39 -3.99 -4.91
N SER A 156 8.60 -3.82 -3.84
CA SER A 156 7.14 -3.88 -3.91
C SER A 156 6.50 -2.50 -4.17
N LEU A 157 7.29 -1.42 -4.13
CA LEU A 157 6.82 -0.05 -4.26
C LEU A 157 7.67 0.70 -5.28
N PRO A 158 7.06 1.60 -6.08
CA PRO A 158 7.81 2.51 -6.91
C PRO A 158 8.52 3.57 -6.05
N VAL A 159 9.30 4.43 -6.70
CA VAL A 159 9.69 5.72 -6.12
C VAL A 159 8.41 6.49 -5.79
N GLU A 160 8.27 6.95 -4.55
CA GLU A 160 7.05 7.60 -4.08
C GLU A 160 7.34 8.80 -3.17
N VAL A 161 6.33 9.66 -3.04
CA VAL A 161 6.30 10.76 -2.07
C VAL A 161 5.56 10.29 -0.84
N VAL A 162 6.20 10.37 0.32
CA VAL A 162 5.59 10.00 1.60
C VAL A 162 5.82 11.09 2.65
N PRO A 163 5.00 11.12 3.72
CA PRO A 163 5.31 11.92 4.89
C PRO A 163 6.71 11.61 5.42
N LEU A 164 7.43 12.64 5.84
CA LEU A 164 8.75 12.55 6.49
C LEU A 164 8.74 11.60 7.69
N THR A 165 7.59 11.46 8.36
CA THR A 165 7.39 10.62 9.55
C THR A 165 6.84 9.22 9.23
N SER A 166 6.76 8.84 7.97
CA SER A 166 6.27 7.51 7.55
C SER A 166 7.16 6.36 8.05
N MET A 167 8.43 6.66 8.36
CA MET A 167 9.43 5.73 8.85
C MET A 167 10.19 6.32 10.05
N PRO A 168 10.79 5.51 10.94
CA PRO A 168 11.58 6.00 12.08
C PRO A 168 12.83 6.75 11.63
N ILE A 169 12.88 8.06 11.85
CA ILE A 169 14.01 8.93 11.49
C ILE A 169 15.16 8.70 12.47
N SER A 170 16.37 8.55 11.94
CA SER A 170 17.61 8.45 12.73
C SER A 170 18.40 9.75 12.72
N MET A 171 18.61 10.35 11.54
CA MET A 171 19.31 11.63 11.39
C MET A 171 19.03 12.25 10.02
N ALA A 172 19.52 13.48 9.82
CA ALA A 172 19.52 14.12 8.51
C ALA A 172 20.82 14.91 8.29
N VAL A 173 21.19 15.09 7.03
CA VAL A 173 22.36 15.89 6.62
C VAL A 173 22.02 16.82 5.45
N ARG A 174 22.75 17.94 5.41
CA ARG A 174 22.73 18.90 4.31
C ARG A 174 24.02 18.78 3.51
N VAL A 175 23.91 18.42 2.24
CA VAL A 175 25.06 18.10 1.38
C VAL A 175 25.75 19.36 0.83
N GLY A 176 25.02 20.43 0.52
CA GLY A 176 25.59 21.68 0.01
C GLY A 176 24.59 22.76 -0.35
#